data_AF-A0A7G7L688-F1
#
_entry.id   AF-A0A7G7L688-F1
#
_cell.length_a   1.000
_cell.length_b   1.000
_cell.length_c   1.000
_cell.angle_alpha   90.00
_cell.angle_beta   90.00
_cell.angle_gamma   90.00
#
_symmetry.space_group_name_H-M   'P 1'
#
loop_
_entity.id
_entity.type
_entity.pdbx_description
1 polymer ?
#
loop_
_entity_poly.entity_id
_entity_poly.type
_entity_poly.pdbx_seq_one_letter_code
_entity_poly.pdbx_strand_id
1 'polypeptide(L)'
;MSGVRRRWTDRLPTEAEMNSPDWHPAEEMPQGPIPTGVEFRAMRAVLGLSLPELAQRTRLRVHRLAAIENRAAPHADIDEQVLHVVLMKSGVRWHPDLARQQQVAGLTTEVHDLAQLLDDTDSGGLADLARLAGSEVQLRVGHDHVWLGGPGAEVALAFPFDLVDFWDVVEDVAAGAAPLPPPARVPEPDDDDDDGVSVSELERVVEAQVGLPVGLLVDVLGGGWRRGADVLEAEGGLLSRTWFVSGEPAQLLLGVDQSSFALARPEGRWEDHRPVLHPVDQHVLDLTDLLVRPAEVAAVAAALVGASRAAVRWCALCRRQRSAWHMDGDECHDCMSEHRGTVF
;
A
#
# COMPACT_ATOMS: atom_id res chain seq x y z
N MET A 1 4.89 48.62 -19.84
CA MET A 1 5.43 47.66 -20.83
C MET A 1 4.76 46.33 -20.56
N SER A 2 3.84 45.91 -21.44
CA SER A 2 3.16 44.62 -21.32
C SER A 2 4.18 43.50 -21.52
N GLY A 3 4.50 42.78 -20.45
CA GLY A 3 5.39 41.63 -20.53
C GLY A 3 4.83 40.62 -21.52
N VAL A 4 5.60 40.34 -22.57
CA VAL A 4 5.27 39.33 -23.58
C VAL A 4 5.07 38.01 -22.83
N ARG A 5 3.85 37.46 -22.89
CA ARG A 5 3.57 36.14 -22.32
C ARG A 5 4.42 35.11 -23.06
N ARG A 6 5.18 34.33 -22.29
CA ARG A 6 6.09 33.26 -22.75
C ARG A 6 5.31 32.32 -23.69
N ARG A 7 5.82 32.14 -24.91
CA ARG A 7 5.25 31.22 -25.91
C ARG A 7 5.95 29.89 -25.79
N TRP A 8 5.17 28.85 -25.49
CA TRP A 8 5.60 27.47 -25.60
C TRP A 8 5.64 27.07 -27.07
N THR A 9 6.67 26.34 -27.47
CA THR A 9 6.80 25.78 -28.82
C THR A 9 6.81 24.26 -28.72
N ASP A 10 5.93 23.59 -29.47
CA ASP A 10 5.77 22.13 -29.45
C ASP A 10 6.92 21.35 -30.11
N ARG A 11 7.98 22.04 -30.55
CA ARG A 11 9.15 21.43 -31.18
C ARG A 11 10.42 21.84 -30.47
N LEU A 12 11.40 20.95 -30.48
CA LEU A 12 12.76 21.24 -30.08
C LEU A 12 13.35 22.34 -30.98
N PRO A 13 14.14 23.28 -30.42
CA PRO A 13 14.91 24.22 -31.19
C PRO A 13 15.95 23.44 -32.00
N THR A 14 16.13 23.85 -33.24
CA THR A 14 17.15 23.31 -34.15
C THR A 14 18.54 23.70 -33.66
N GLU A 15 19.56 22.99 -34.11
CA GLU A 15 20.95 23.30 -33.79
C GLU A 15 21.36 24.72 -34.21
N ALA A 16 20.79 25.24 -35.30
CA ALA A 16 20.99 26.62 -35.72
C ALA A 16 20.35 27.63 -34.75
N GLU A 17 19.17 27.31 -34.19
CA GLU A 17 18.51 28.12 -33.17
C GLU A 17 19.30 28.09 -31.85
N MET A 18 19.80 26.91 -31.42
CA MET A 18 20.60 26.77 -30.20
C MET A 18 21.96 27.47 -30.26
N ASN A 19 22.53 27.63 -31.45
CA ASN A 19 23.80 28.31 -31.66
C ASN A 19 23.64 29.82 -31.95
N SER A 20 22.42 30.35 -31.94
CA SER A 20 22.17 31.78 -32.11
C SER A 20 22.72 32.57 -30.91
N PRO A 21 23.36 33.74 -31.13
CA PRO A 21 23.83 34.60 -30.03
C PRO A 21 22.70 35.13 -29.14
N ASP A 22 21.46 35.08 -29.63
CA ASP A 22 20.27 35.48 -28.88
C ASP A 22 19.63 34.29 -28.11
N TRP A 23 20.16 33.08 -28.26
CA TRP A 23 19.61 31.88 -27.62
C TRP A 23 20.01 31.79 -26.15
N HIS A 24 19.00 31.78 -25.28
CA HIS A 24 19.18 31.55 -23.85
C HIS A 24 18.61 30.17 -23.46
N PRO A 25 19.46 29.20 -23.04
CA PRO A 25 19.03 27.83 -22.75
C PRO A 25 17.92 27.74 -21.69
N ALA A 26 17.91 28.68 -20.74
CA ALA A 26 16.91 28.74 -19.68
C ALA A 26 15.57 29.36 -20.13
N GLU A 27 15.56 30.11 -21.24
CA GLU A 27 14.40 30.86 -21.72
C GLU A 27 13.76 30.22 -22.96
N GLU A 28 14.54 29.51 -23.78
CA GLU A 28 14.12 29.05 -25.12
C GLU A 28 14.09 27.52 -25.28
N MET A 29 14.43 26.76 -24.23
CA MET A 29 14.15 25.33 -24.26
C MET A 29 12.64 25.08 -24.07
N PRO A 30 12.01 24.21 -24.88
CA PRO A 30 10.68 23.72 -24.58
C PRO A 30 10.78 23.00 -23.25
N GLN A 31 10.24 23.63 -22.22
CA GLN A 31 9.91 22.95 -20.99
C GLN A 31 8.93 21.85 -21.47
N GLY A 32 9.17 20.59 -21.12
CA GLY A 32 8.18 19.54 -21.39
C GLY A 32 6.86 19.87 -20.66
N PRO A 33 5.77 19.09 -20.89
CA PRO A 33 4.61 19.18 -20.02
C PRO A 33 5.06 19.05 -18.55
N ILE A 34 4.40 19.80 -17.65
CA ILE A 34 4.62 19.75 -16.20
C ILE A 34 4.58 18.27 -15.78
N PRO A 35 5.69 17.67 -15.29
CA PRO A 35 5.67 16.29 -14.83
C PRO A 35 4.53 16.09 -13.85
N THR A 36 3.76 15.04 -14.11
CA THR A 36 2.72 14.55 -13.23
C THR A 36 3.33 14.10 -11.90
N GLY A 37 2.51 13.99 -10.84
CA GLY A 37 3.00 13.52 -9.54
C GLY A 37 3.72 12.17 -9.60
N VAL A 38 3.27 11.26 -10.47
CA VAL A 38 3.88 9.95 -10.71
C VAL A 38 5.27 10.10 -11.36
N GLU A 39 5.39 10.95 -12.38
CA GLU A 39 6.67 11.22 -13.04
C GLU A 39 7.65 11.89 -12.08
N PHE A 40 7.17 12.82 -11.26
CA PHE A 40 7.98 13.48 -10.23
C PHE A 40 8.49 12.50 -9.17
N ARG A 41 7.63 11.58 -8.70
CA ARG A 41 8.02 10.49 -7.78
C ARG A 41 9.08 9.59 -8.40
N ALA A 42 8.88 9.20 -9.66
CA ALA A 42 9.84 8.37 -10.40
C ALA A 42 11.20 9.05 -10.54
N MET A 43 11.21 10.34 -10.88
CA MET A 43 12.45 11.14 -10.94
C MET A 43 13.17 11.17 -9.61
N ARG A 44 12.45 11.42 -8.50
CA ARG A 44 13.06 11.44 -7.17
C ARG A 44 13.70 10.08 -6.83
N ALA A 45 13.02 8.98 -7.15
CA ALA A 45 13.54 7.62 -6.94
C ALA A 45 14.82 7.35 -7.75
N VAL A 46 14.85 7.72 -9.04
CA VAL A 46 16.03 7.58 -9.91
C VAL A 46 17.24 8.35 -9.37
N LEU A 47 17.01 9.48 -8.71
CA LEU A 47 18.08 10.28 -8.09
C LEU A 47 18.53 9.74 -6.73
N GLY A 48 17.89 8.70 -6.20
CA GLY A 48 18.14 8.18 -4.86
C GLY A 48 17.86 9.22 -3.76
N LEU A 49 16.95 10.18 -4.00
CA LEU A 49 16.65 11.23 -3.04
C LEU A 49 15.43 10.86 -2.19
N SER A 50 15.55 11.00 -0.88
CA SER A 50 14.39 11.01 0.00
C SER A 50 13.61 12.33 -0.14
N LEU A 51 12.33 12.34 0.22
CA LEU A 51 11.51 13.57 0.26
C LEU A 51 12.14 14.66 1.17
N PRO A 52 12.69 14.36 2.36
CA PRO A 52 13.42 15.32 3.18
C PRO A 52 14.66 15.93 2.50
N GLU A 53 15.47 15.12 1.82
CA GLU A 53 16.65 15.62 1.10
C GLU A 53 16.25 16.52 -0.08
N LEU A 54 15.20 16.12 -0.81
CA LEU A 54 14.65 16.94 -1.89
C LEU A 54 14.07 18.25 -1.34
N ALA A 55 13.36 18.22 -0.22
CA ALA A 55 12.86 19.39 0.49
C ALA A 55 14.00 20.34 0.88
N GLN A 56 15.07 19.82 1.46
CA GLN A 56 16.25 20.58 1.85
C GLN A 56 16.92 21.26 0.65
N ARG A 57 17.12 20.51 -0.46
CA ARG A 57 17.73 21.04 -1.69
C ARG A 57 16.87 22.13 -2.31
N THR A 58 15.56 21.91 -2.37
CA THR A 58 14.63 22.81 -3.07
C THR A 58 14.22 24.01 -2.21
N ARG A 59 14.38 23.92 -0.88
CA ARG A 59 13.82 24.81 0.15
C ARG A 59 12.30 24.79 0.19
N LEU A 60 11.69 23.68 -0.20
CA LEU A 60 10.26 23.43 -0.08
C LEU A 60 9.99 22.61 1.19
N ARG A 61 8.75 22.67 1.69
CA ARG A 61 8.34 21.83 2.82
C ARG A 61 8.06 20.41 2.30
N VAL A 62 8.40 19.39 3.10
CA VAL A 62 8.23 17.96 2.75
C VAL A 62 6.79 17.64 2.32
N HIS A 63 5.78 18.09 3.08
CA HIS A 63 4.36 17.86 2.72
C HIS A 63 3.96 18.49 1.38
N ARG A 64 4.60 19.59 0.97
CA ARG A 64 4.32 20.22 -0.32
C ARG A 64 4.86 19.38 -1.48
N LEU A 65 6.02 18.77 -1.30
CA LEU A 65 6.59 17.81 -2.27
C LEU A 65 5.78 16.51 -2.31
N ALA A 66 5.33 16.00 -1.15
CA ALA A 66 4.44 14.84 -1.08
C ALA A 66 3.10 15.11 -1.78
N ALA A 67 2.52 16.30 -1.60
CA ALA A 67 1.30 16.70 -2.29
C ALA A 67 1.46 16.80 -3.81
N ILE A 68 2.65 17.21 -4.29
CA ILE A 68 3.01 17.17 -5.72
C ILE A 68 3.09 15.72 -6.21
N GLU A 69 3.76 14.82 -5.48
CA GLU A 69 3.85 13.39 -5.84
C GLU A 69 2.50 12.69 -5.88
N ASN A 70 1.61 13.01 -4.95
CA ASN A 70 0.32 12.34 -4.79
C ASN A 70 -0.82 12.99 -5.58
N ARG A 71 -0.53 14.00 -6.43
CA ARG A 71 -1.54 14.82 -7.14
C ARG A 71 -2.63 15.43 -6.22
N ALA A 72 -2.35 15.55 -4.92
CA ALA A 72 -3.26 16.14 -3.96
C ALA A 72 -3.30 17.67 -4.06
N ALA A 73 -2.28 18.28 -4.70
CA ALA A 73 -2.32 19.68 -5.11
C ALA A 73 -3.06 19.82 -6.45
N PRO A 74 -4.05 20.73 -6.58
CA PRO A 74 -4.63 21.07 -7.87
C PRO A 74 -3.52 21.42 -8.88
N HIS A 75 -3.64 20.99 -10.14
CA HIS A 75 -2.66 21.36 -11.18
C HIS A 75 -2.44 22.88 -11.30
N ALA A 76 -3.41 23.68 -10.86
CA ALA A 76 -3.33 25.14 -10.80
C ALA A 76 -2.43 25.69 -9.67
N ASP A 77 -2.15 24.91 -8.62
CA ASP A 77 -1.40 25.33 -7.42
C ASP A 77 0.07 24.87 -7.43
N ILE A 78 0.42 23.97 -8.35
CA ILE A 78 1.81 23.65 -8.64
C ILE A 78 2.33 24.75 -9.58
N ASP A 79 2.70 25.88 -8.97
CA ASP A 79 3.33 26.99 -9.67
C ASP A 79 4.50 26.45 -10.51
N GLU A 80 4.46 26.74 -11.80
CA GLU A 80 5.48 26.41 -12.80
C GLU A 80 6.89 26.78 -12.30
N GLN A 81 7.00 27.86 -11.52
CA GLN A 81 8.24 28.28 -10.88
C GLN A 81 8.73 27.32 -9.80
N VAL A 82 7.82 26.72 -9.03
CA VAL A 82 8.16 25.74 -7.98
C VAL A 82 8.72 24.49 -8.62
N LEU A 83 8.07 23.98 -9.67
CA LEU A 83 8.52 22.79 -10.37
C LEU A 83 9.89 23.03 -11.04
N HIS A 84 10.06 24.18 -11.68
CA HIS A 84 11.33 24.60 -12.27
C HIS A 84 12.46 24.66 -11.24
N VAL A 85 12.19 25.24 -10.07
CA VAL A 85 13.15 25.29 -8.95
C VAL A 85 13.50 23.87 -8.47
N VAL A 86 12.53 22.95 -8.43
CA VAL A 86 12.80 21.57 -8.06
C VAL A 86 13.71 20.89 -9.08
N LEU A 87 13.36 20.95 -10.36
CA LEU A 87 14.13 20.33 -11.44
C LEU A 87 15.57 20.88 -11.49
N MET A 88 15.73 22.20 -11.43
CA MET A 88 17.03 22.85 -11.42
C MET A 88 17.88 22.46 -10.21
N LYS A 89 17.32 22.48 -8.99
CA LYS A 89 18.08 22.22 -7.76
C LYS A 89 18.30 20.75 -7.46
N SER A 90 17.50 19.86 -8.04
CA SER A 90 17.73 18.42 -8.03
C SER A 90 18.78 17.97 -9.06
N GLY A 91 19.20 18.88 -9.96
CA GLY A 91 20.16 18.60 -11.01
C GLY A 91 19.57 17.81 -12.18
N VAL A 92 18.24 17.74 -12.29
CA VAL A 92 17.58 16.94 -13.31
C VAL A 92 17.16 17.78 -14.50
N ARG A 93 17.60 17.35 -15.67
CA ARG A 93 17.05 17.80 -16.94
C ARG A 93 15.82 16.95 -17.23
N TRP A 94 14.63 17.55 -17.17
CA TRP A 94 13.40 16.85 -17.56
C TRP A 94 13.46 16.53 -19.06
N HIS A 95 13.42 15.24 -19.38
CA HIS A 95 13.29 14.74 -20.74
C HIS A 95 11.93 14.06 -20.89
N PRO A 96 11.06 14.49 -21.82
CA PRO A 96 9.74 13.89 -21.99
C PRO A 96 9.75 12.39 -22.37
N ASP A 97 10.92 11.82 -22.70
CA ASP A 97 11.09 10.38 -22.95
C ASP A 97 11.22 9.52 -21.67
N LEU A 98 11.26 10.10 -20.46
CA LEU A 98 11.37 9.35 -19.21
C LEU A 98 10.17 8.43 -18.93
N ALA A 99 8.95 8.84 -19.30
CA ALA A 99 7.76 7.98 -19.21
C ALA A 99 7.86 6.75 -20.14
N ARG A 100 8.50 6.92 -21.31
CA ARG A 100 8.77 5.82 -22.25
C ARG A 100 9.90 4.92 -21.72
N GLN A 101 10.88 5.48 -21.01
CA GLN A 101 11.89 4.71 -20.27
C GLN A 101 11.31 3.97 -19.06
N GLN A 102 10.22 4.43 -18.44
CA GLN A 102 9.53 3.70 -17.37
C GLN A 102 8.80 2.45 -17.86
N GLN A 103 8.22 2.48 -19.07
CA GLN A 103 7.73 1.28 -19.75
C GLN A 103 8.85 0.28 -20.04
N VAL A 104 10.05 0.76 -20.34
CA VAL A 104 11.26 -0.07 -20.43
C VAL A 104 11.75 -0.49 -19.04
N ALA A 105 11.54 0.31 -18.00
CA ALA A 105 11.98 0.01 -16.64
C ALA A 105 11.12 -1.06 -15.95
N GLY A 106 9.82 -1.12 -16.25
CA GLY A 106 8.96 -2.25 -15.87
C GLY A 106 9.51 -3.57 -16.39
N LEU A 107 9.96 -3.58 -17.65
CA LEU A 107 10.69 -4.71 -18.28
C LEU A 107 12.09 -4.94 -17.67
N THR A 108 12.67 -3.99 -16.94
CA THR A 108 13.98 -4.17 -16.26
C THR A 108 13.88 -4.68 -14.82
N THR A 109 12.76 -4.46 -14.12
CA THR A 109 12.51 -5.11 -12.81
C THR A 109 12.42 -6.63 -12.98
N GLU A 110 11.81 -7.09 -14.07
CA GLU A 110 11.75 -8.50 -14.49
C GLU A 110 13.15 -9.10 -14.75
N VAL A 111 14.05 -8.30 -15.34
CA VAL A 111 15.46 -8.67 -15.52
C VAL A 111 16.22 -8.61 -14.20
N HIS A 112 15.80 -7.75 -13.25
CA HIS A 112 16.46 -7.58 -11.96
C HIS A 112 16.23 -8.78 -11.04
N ASP A 113 15.01 -9.32 -10.98
CA ASP A 113 14.69 -10.44 -10.09
C ASP A 113 15.32 -11.75 -10.59
N LEU A 114 15.32 -11.99 -11.92
CA LEU A 114 16.07 -13.12 -12.51
C LEU A 114 17.59 -12.92 -12.38
N ALA A 115 18.10 -11.70 -12.57
CA ALA A 115 19.52 -11.42 -12.39
C ALA A 115 19.96 -11.60 -10.94
N GLN A 116 19.12 -11.23 -9.98
CA GLN A 116 19.36 -11.43 -8.56
C GLN A 116 19.37 -12.92 -8.21
N LEU A 117 18.40 -13.69 -8.69
CA LEU A 117 18.40 -15.15 -8.56
C LEU A 117 19.68 -15.77 -9.11
N LEU A 118 20.14 -15.32 -10.28
CA LEU A 118 21.38 -15.79 -10.90
C LEU A 118 22.64 -15.38 -10.13
N ASP A 119 22.69 -14.17 -9.59
CA ASP A 119 23.83 -13.66 -8.81
C ASP A 119 23.95 -14.37 -7.46
N ASP A 120 22.82 -14.54 -6.74
CA ASP A 120 22.77 -15.21 -5.45
C ASP A 120 23.12 -16.70 -5.52
N THR A 121 22.96 -17.33 -6.70
CA THR A 121 23.31 -18.73 -6.94
C THR A 121 24.61 -18.91 -7.72
N ASP A 122 25.41 -17.85 -7.91
CA ASP A 122 26.65 -17.83 -8.71
C ASP A 122 26.48 -18.53 -10.09
N SER A 123 25.34 -18.28 -10.72
CA SER A 123 24.91 -18.96 -11.95
C SER A 123 25.01 -18.02 -13.15
N GLY A 124 25.73 -18.44 -14.19
CA GLY A 124 25.89 -17.62 -15.40
C GLY A 124 24.65 -17.54 -16.29
N GLY A 125 23.61 -18.31 -15.96
CA GLY A 125 22.32 -18.31 -16.64
C GLY A 125 21.44 -19.49 -16.23
N LEU A 126 20.27 -19.60 -16.85
CA LEU A 126 19.28 -20.65 -16.55
C LEU A 126 19.79 -22.08 -16.68
N ALA A 127 20.78 -22.31 -17.55
CA ALA A 127 21.39 -23.63 -17.72
C ALA A 127 22.24 -24.07 -16.51
N ASP A 128 22.76 -23.10 -15.74
CA ASP A 128 23.48 -23.39 -14.50
C ASP A 128 22.50 -23.60 -13.34
N LEU A 129 21.43 -22.79 -13.25
CA LEU A 129 20.32 -23.02 -12.33
C LEU A 129 19.66 -24.40 -12.55
N ALA A 130 19.40 -24.78 -13.80
CA ALA A 130 18.87 -26.11 -14.13
C ALA A 130 19.84 -27.23 -13.75
N ARG A 131 21.14 -26.98 -13.77
CA ARG A 131 22.14 -27.95 -13.30
C ARG A 131 22.14 -28.07 -11.78
N LEU A 132 21.97 -26.94 -11.06
CA LEU A 132 21.85 -26.89 -9.60
C LEU A 132 20.56 -27.57 -9.12
N ALA A 133 19.45 -27.37 -9.82
CA ALA A 133 18.16 -28.01 -9.55
C ALA A 133 18.14 -29.53 -9.80
N GLY A 134 19.17 -30.08 -10.46
CA GLY A 134 19.29 -31.50 -10.78
C GLY A 134 18.64 -31.89 -12.10
N SER A 135 19.06 -33.03 -12.66
CA SER A 135 18.63 -33.51 -13.99
C SER A 135 17.14 -33.85 -14.10
N GLU A 136 16.48 -34.02 -12.95
CA GLU A 136 15.06 -34.36 -12.86
C GLU A 136 14.15 -33.12 -12.95
N VAL A 137 14.70 -31.90 -12.82
CA VAL A 137 13.93 -30.64 -12.80
C VAL A 137 14.18 -29.84 -14.08
N GLN A 138 13.09 -29.51 -14.79
CA GLN A 138 13.05 -28.60 -15.92
C GLN A 138 12.66 -27.20 -15.46
N LEU A 139 13.53 -26.24 -15.67
CA LEU A 139 13.27 -24.82 -15.43
C LEU A 139 12.86 -24.11 -16.72
N ARG A 140 11.77 -23.34 -16.68
CA ARG A 140 11.38 -22.42 -17.77
C ARG A 140 10.99 -21.07 -17.18
N VAL A 141 11.44 -19.98 -17.76
CA VAL A 141 11.09 -18.63 -17.29
C VAL A 141 9.98 -18.07 -18.18
N GLY A 142 8.90 -17.66 -17.53
CA GLY A 142 7.81 -16.86 -18.10
C GLY A 142 8.03 -15.37 -17.84
N HIS A 143 7.05 -14.55 -18.22
CA HIS A 143 7.14 -13.09 -18.08
C HIS A 143 7.14 -12.62 -16.62
N ASP A 144 6.36 -13.28 -15.77
CA ASP A 144 6.12 -12.91 -14.37
C ASP A 144 6.28 -14.10 -13.43
N HIS A 145 6.82 -15.23 -13.91
CA HIS A 145 6.97 -16.45 -13.12
C HIS A 145 8.10 -17.36 -13.61
N VAL A 146 8.53 -18.28 -12.75
CA VAL A 146 9.42 -19.41 -13.08
C VAL A 146 8.63 -20.70 -12.97
N TRP A 147 8.62 -21.49 -14.04
CA TRP A 147 8.10 -22.86 -14.06
C TRP A 147 9.17 -23.86 -13.66
N LEU A 148 8.79 -24.77 -12.77
CA LEU A 148 9.54 -25.93 -12.31
C LEU A 148 8.75 -27.19 -12.70
N GLY A 149 9.28 -28.02 -13.58
CA GLY A 149 8.67 -29.28 -14.00
C GLY A 149 9.53 -30.48 -13.64
N GLY A 150 8.99 -31.46 -12.93
CA GLY A 150 9.70 -32.67 -12.49
C GLY A 150 8.90 -33.96 -12.71
N PRO A 151 9.35 -35.11 -12.17
CA PRO A 151 8.71 -36.40 -12.35
C PRO A 151 7.36 -36.49 -11.59
N GLY A 152 6.32 -35.83 -12.10
CA GLY A 152 4.96 -35.86 -11.55
C GLY A 152 4.45 -34.54 -10.95
N ALA A 153 5.23 -33.47 -11.01
CA ALA A 153 4.83 -32.14 -10.53
C ALA A 153 5.23 -31.05 -11.54
N GLU A 154 4.37 -30.04 -11.68
CA GLU A 154 4.66 -28.80 -12.42
C GLU A 154 4.16 -27.63 -11.60
N VAL A 155 5.05 -26.69 -11.28
CA VAL A 155 4.79 -25.56 -10.36
C VAL A 155 5.22 -24.26 -11.04
N ALA A 156 4.44 -23.19 -10.88
CA ALA A 156 4.81 -21.84 -11.30
C ALA A 156 4.98 -20.93 -10.07
N LEU A 157 6.13 -20.28 -9.95
CA LEU A 157 6.43 -19.32 -8.89
C LEU A 157 6.44 -17.91 -9.47
N ALA A 158 5.52 -17.04 -9.03
CA ALA A 158 5.43 -15.67 -9.52
C ALA A 158 6.47 -14.76 -8.84
N PHE A 159 7.04 -13.81 -9.59
CA PHE A 159 7.96 -12.81 -9.03
C PHE A 159 7.21 -11.72 -8.23
N PRO A 160 7.83 -11.18 -7.16
CA PRO A 160 9.05 -11.67 -6.51
C PRO A 160 8.74 -12.87 -5.60
N PHE A 161 9.68 -13.83 -5.51
CA PHE A 161 9.61 -14.96 -4.56
C PHE A 161 10.89 -15.02 -3.73
N ASP A 162 10.80 -15.61 -2.53
CA ASP A 162 11.96 -15.82 -1.67
C ASP A 162 12.85 -16.96 -2.20
N LEU A 163 14.17 -16.81 -2.04
CA LEU A 163 15.15 -17.79 -2.53
C LEU A 163 15.11 -19.12 -1.79
N VAL A 164 14.79 -19.10 -0.48
CA VAL A 164 14.64 -20.31 0.31
C VAL A 164 13.41 -21.07 -0.16
N ASP A 165 12.28 -20.36 -0.35
CA ASP A 165 11.05 -20.94 -0.88
C ASP A 165 11.26 -21.53 -2.28
N PHE A 166 12.05 -20.86 -3.14
CA PHE A 166 12.40 -21.39 -4.45
C PHE A 166 13.11 -22.74 -4.37
N TRP A 167 14.11 -22.90 -3.50
CA TRP A 167 14.86 -24.15 -3.38
C TRP A 167 14.04 -25.26 -2.74
N ASP A 168 13.19 -24.95 -1.76
CA ASP A 168 12.27 -25.93 -1.17
C ASP A 168 11.33 -26.51 -2.25
N VAL A 169 10.79 -25.66 -3.13
CA VAL A 169 9.93 -26.11 -4.24
C VAL A 169 10.72 -26.92 -5.28
N VAL A 170 11.98 -26.57 -5.54
CA VAL A 170 12.86 -27.36 -6.41
C VAL A 170 13.10 -28.77 -5.84
N GLU A 171 13.34 -28.89 -4.54
CA GLU A 171 13.53 -30.18 -3.87
C GLU A 171 12.26 -31.05 -3.94
N ASP A 172 11.08 -30.45 -3.70
CA ASP A 172 9.80 -31.14 -3.79
C ASP A 172 9.51 -31.64 -5.23
N VAL A 173 9.73 -30.77 -6.22
CA VAL A 173 9.54 -31.10 -7.64
C VAL A 173 10.53 -32.18 -8.09
N ALA A 174 11.78 -32.13 -7.63
CA ALA A 174 12.80 -33.14 -7.91
C ALA A 174 12.47 -34.50 -7.28
N ALA A 175 11.87 -34.51 -6.08
CA ALA A 175 11.46 -35.73 -5.40
C ALA A 175 10.27 -36.44 -6.07
N GLY A 176 9.63 -35.82 -7.08
CA GLY A 176 8.36 -36.28 -7.63
C GLY A 176 7.24 -36.26 -6.59
N ALA A 177 7.46 -35.57 -5.48
CA ALA A 177 6.40 -35.24 -4.55
C ALA A 177 5.54 -34.20 -5.28
N ALA A 178 4.27 -34.53 -5.52
CA ALA A 178 3.31 -33.45 -5.71
C ALA A 178 3.50 -32.54 -4.49
N PRO A 179 3.86 -31.24 -4.66
CA PRO A 179 4.09 -30.35 -3.54
C PRO A 179 2.91 -30.53 -2.62
N LEU A 180 3.19 -30.89 -1.35
CA LEU A 180 2.12 -31.16 -0.41
C LEU A 180 1.19 -29.94 -0.48
N PRO A 181 -0.10 -30.12 -0.81
CA PRO A 181 -1.01 -29.00 -0.65
C PRO A 181 -0.83 -28.52 0.79
N PRO A 182 -0.77 -27.21 1.03
CA PRO A 182 -0.59 -26.66 2.37
C PRO A 182 -1.51 -27.44 3.34
N PRO A 183 -1.01 -27.84 4.51
CA PRO A 183 -1.61 -28.91 5.31
C PRO A 183 -3.12 -28.74 5.37
N ALA A 184 -3.84 -29.78 4.92
CA ALA A 184 -5.29 -29.79 4.95
C ALA A 184 -5.74 -29.43 6.37
N ARG A 185 -6.44 -28.29 6.50
CA ARG A 185 -7.11 -27.93 7.74
C ARG A 185 -7.96 -29.13 8.14
N VAL A 186 -7.78 -29.56 9.39
CA VAL A 186 -8.73 -30.44 10.07
C VAL A 186 -10.12 -29.84 9.81
N PRO A 187 -11.13 -30.63 9.36
CA PRO A 187 -12.47 -30.08 9.15
C PRO A 187 -13.00 -29.62 10.51
N GLU A 188 -12.88 -28.33 10.75
CA GLU A 188 -13.62 -27.61 11.77
C GLU A 188 -15.10 -27.65 11.39
N PRO A 189 -15.99 -27.76 12.38
CA PRO A 189 -17.43 -27.92 12.15
C PRO A 189 -17.95 -26.78 11.30
N ASP A 190 -18.72 -27.09 10.24
CA ASP A 190 -19.39 -26.18 9.30
C ASP A 190 -19.50 -24.71 9.77
N ASP A 191 -18.42 -23.94 9.54
CA ASP A 191 -18.33 -22.49 9.75
C ASP A 191 -18.58 -21.78 8.39
N ASP A 192 -19.79 -21.93 7.85
CA ASP A 192 -20.23 -21.19 6.66
C ASP A 192 -20.52 -19.69 6.96
N ASP A 193 -20.12 -19.18 8.14
CA ASP A 193 -20.37 -17.78 8.58
C ASP A 193 -19.09 -17.00 8.98
N ASP A 194 -17.86 -17.49 8.70
CA ASP A 194 -16.64 -16.70 8.95
C ASP A 194 -16.28 -15.81 7.74
N ASP A 195 -16.96 -14.67 7.63
CA ASP A 195 -16.62 -13.51 6.77
C ASP A 195 -15.30 -12.81 7.21
N GLY A 196 -14.33 -13.59 7.68
CA GLY A 196 -13.00 -13.15 8.10
C GLY A 196 -12.15 -12.74 6.90
N VAL A 197 -12.39 -11.53 6.39
CA VAL A 197 -11.55 -10.88 5.39
C VAL A 197 -10.08 -10.94 5.81
N SER A 198 -9.24 -11.57 4.97
CA SER A 198 -7.83 -11.86 5.28
C SER A 198 -6.96 -10.60 5.28
N VAL A 199 -5.81 -10.68 5.96
CA VAL A 199 -4.70 -9.70 5.90
C VAL A 199 -4.38 -9.27 4.46
N SER A 200 -4.57 -10.17 3.49
CA SER A 200 -4.35 -9.93 2.06
C SER A 200 -5.27 -8.87 1.45
N GLU A 201 -6.47 -8.64 2.00
CA GLU A 201 -7.33 -7.55 1.55
C GLU A 201 -6.92 -6.21 2.15
N LEU A 202 -6.50 -6.19 3.42
CA LEU A 202 -5.89 -5.01 4.02
C LEU A 202 -4.64 -4.60 3.23
N GLU A 203 -3.75 -5.55 2.94
CA GLU A 203 -2.58 -5.40 2.07
C GLU A 203 -2.95 -4.73 0.76
N ARG A 204 -3.86 -5.36 0.00
CA ARG A 204 -4.28 -4.86 -1.31
C ARG A 204 -4.82 -3.43 -1.24
N VAL A 205 -5.65 -3.11 -0.25
CA VAL A 205 -6.30 -1.79 -0.16
C VAL A 205 -5.32 -0.73 0.34
N VAL A 206 -4.55 -1.02 1.38
CA VAL A 206 -3.58 -0.07 1.95
C VAL A 206 -2.46 0.20 0.95
N GLU A 207 -1.91 -0.82 0.32
CA GLU A 207 -0.86 -0.62 -0.69
C GLU A 207 -1.39 0.14 -1.91
N ALA A 208 -2.59 -0.19 -2.40
CA ALA A 208 -3.16 0.48 -3.58
C ALA A 208 -3.57 1.94 -3.30
N GLN A 209 -4.14 2.23 -2.13
CA GLN A 209 -4.64 3.57 -1.81
C GLN A 209 -3.56 4.48 -1.24
N VAL A 210 -2.63 3.90 -0.49
CA VAL A 210 -1.71 4.64 0.38
C VAL A 210 -0.26 4.46 -0.04
N GLY A 211 0.07 3.35 -0.70
CA GLY A 211 1.44 2.99 -1.05
C GLY A 211 2.31 2.69 0.17
N LEU A 212 1.72 2.27 1.30
CA LEU A 212 2.44 1.89 2.51
C LEU A 212 2.57 0.36 2.61
N PRO A 213 3.73 -0.15 3.05
CA PRO A 213 3.85 -1.57 3.38
C PRO A 213 2.99 -1.88 4.60
N VAL A 214 2.07 -2.84 4.47
CA VAL A 214 1.18 -3.22 5.57
C VAL A 214 1.92 -3.79 6.76
N GLY A 215 3.10 -4.37 6.57
CA GLY A 215 3.98 -4.80 7.66
C GLY A 215 4.23 -3.69 8.69
N LEU A 216 4.52 -2.46 8.25
CA LEU A 216 4.73 -1.33 9.17
C LEU A 216 3.46 -0.98 9.94
N LEU A 217 2.30 -1.06 9.29
CA LEU A 217 1.02 -0.81 9.94
C LEU A 217 0.73 -1.86 11.00
N VAL A 218 0.96 -3.13 10.69
CA VAL A 218 0.78 -4.25 11.62
C VAL A 218 1.78 -4.17 12.78
N ASP A 219 3.02 -3.78 12.52
CA ASP A 219 4.03 -3.60 13.57
C ASP A 219 3.66 -2.48 14.55
N VAL A 220 3.08 -1.39 14.05
CA VAL A 220 2.73 -0.21 14.86
C VAL A 220 1.37 -0.35 15.54
N LEU A 221 0.37 -0.89 14.84
CA LEU A 221 -1.02 -0.92 15.29
C LEU A 221 -1.47 -2.31 15.79
N GLY A 222 -0.70 -3.35 15.53
CA GLY A 222 -1.09 -4.74 15.73
C GLY A 222 -1.84 -5.34 14.53
N GLY A 223 -2.09 -6.64 14.59
CA GLY A 223 -2.81 -7.39 13.56
C GLY A 223 -4.31 -7.56 13.81
N GLY A 224 -4.91 -8.57 13.17
CA GLY A 224 -6.32 -8.95 13.36
C GLY A 224 -7.32 -8.00 12.71
N TRP A 225 -6.93 -7.38 11.60
CA TRP A 225 -7.79 -6.48 10.84
C TRP A 225 -8.74 -7.26 9.93
N ARG A 226 -10.02 -6.91 9.97
CA ARG A 226 -11.05 -7.33 9.02
C ARG A 226 -11.72 -6.11 8.40
N ARG A 227 -12.29 -6.25 7.20
CA ARG A 227 -13.04 -5.17 6.56
C ARG A 227 -14.28 -4.82 7.39
N GLY A 228 -14.49 -3.54 7.66
CA GLY A 228 -15.63 -3.03 8.41
C GLY A 228 -16.83 -2.80 7.50
N ALA A 229 -17.52 -3.88 7.09
CA ALA A 229 -18.72 -3.78 6.25
C ALA A 229 -19.86 -2.99 6.93
N ASP A 230 -19.94 -3.07 8.25
CA ASP A 230 -20.97 -2.40 9.06
C ASP A 230 -20.48 -1.09 9.69
N VAL A 231 -19.42 -0.47 9.16
CA VAL A 231 -18.94 0.82 9.67
C VAL A 231 -19.65 1.96 8.94
N LEU A 232 -20.37 2.80 9.69
CA LEU A 232 -20.99 3.99 9.15
C LEU A 232 -19.94 4.99 8.68
N GLU A 233 -20.08 5.46 7.46
CA GLU A 233 -19.36 6.65 7.02
C GLU A 233 -19.85 7.83 7.86
N ALA A 234 -18.94 8.43 8.64
CA ALA A 234 -19.29 9.58 9.47
C ALA A 234 -19.88 10.72 8.60
N GLU A 235 -21.00 11.29 9.05
CA GLU A 235 -21.62 12.45 8.41
C GLU A 235 -20.63 13.62 8.35
N GLY A 236 -20.08 13.92 7.17
CA GLY A 236 -19.05 14.95 7.05
C GLY A 236 -18.27 15.04 5.75
N GLY A 237 -18.50 14.16 4.77
CA GLY A 237 -18.22 14.42 3.34
C GLY A 237 -16.76 14.64 2.90
N LEU A 238 -15.76 14.44 3.77
CA LEU A 238 -14.35 14.65 3.41
C LEU A 238 -13.59 13.33 3.28
N LEU A 239 -13.99 12.56 2.26
CA LEU A 239 -13.40 11.31 1.74
C LEU A 239 -14.08 10.04 2.28
N SER A 240 -14.60 9.23 1.34
CA SER A 240 -15.05 7.85 1.55
C SER A 240 -13.85 7.02 1.98
N ARG A 241 -13.71 6.78 3.29
CA ARG A 241 -12.64 5.95 3.84
C ARG A 241 -13.05 4.49 3.74
N THR A 242 -12.12 3.64 3.32
CA THR A 242 -12.29 2.20 3.49
C THR A 242 -11.96 1.86 4.94
N TRP A 243 -12.95 1.41 5.70
CA TRP A 243 -12.79 1.10 7.11
C TRP A 243 -12.42 -0.37 7.34
N PHE A 244 -11.50 -0.56 8.27
CA PHE A 244 -11.09 -1.85 8.82
C PHE A 244 -11.28 -1.81 10.33
N VAL A 245 -11.55 -2.96 10.92
CA VAL A 245 -11.76 -3.11 12.37
C VAL A 245 -10.82 -4.18 12.91
N SER A 246 -10.27 -3.94 14.10
CA SER A 246 -9.45 -4.91 14.83
C SER A 246 -10.02 -5.18 16.23
N GLY A 247 -9.89 -6.44 16.66
CA GLY A 247 -10.31 -6.97 17.95
C GLY A 247 -11.72 -7.56 17.98
N GLU A 248 -11.93 -8.48 18.93
CA GLU A 248 -13.22 -9.10 19.24
C GLU A 248 -13.47 -9.01 20.77
N PRO A 249 -14.44 -8.22 21.25
CA PRO A 249 -15.27 -7.26 20.49
C PRO A 249 -14.43 -6.19 19.79
N ALA A 250 -14.98 -5.53 18.76
CA ALA A 250 -14.30 -4.44 18.03
C ALA A 250 -13.66 -3.39 18.97
N GLN A 251 -12.35 -3.13 18.82
CA GLN A 251 -11.59 -2.24 19.71
C GLN A 251 -10.98 -1.03 19.02
N LEU A 252 -10.66 -1.14 17.73
CA LEU A 252 -10.02 -0.09 16.95
C LEU A 252 -10.54 -0.10 15.52
N LEU A 253 -10.79 1.08 14.98
CA LEU A 253 -11.12 1.29 13.57
C LEU A 253 -9.95 1.98 12.87
N LEU A 254 -9.65 1.53 11.65
CA LEU A 254 -8.68 2.11 10.73
C LEU A 254 -9.41 2.52 9.45
N GLY A 255 -9.54 3.81 9.20
CA GLY A 255 -10.13 4.35 7.99
C GLY A 255 -9.04 4.80 7.03
N VAL A 256 -8.98 4.21 5.84
CA VAL A 256 -7.93 4.49 4.86
C VAL A 256 -8.49 5.31 3.70
N ASP A 257 -7.79 6.37 3.31
CA ASP A 257 -8.03 7.10 2.06
C ASP A 257 -6.74 7.29 1.25
N GLN A 258 -6.82 8.01 0.13
CA GLN A 258 -5.70 8.19 -0.82
C GLN A 258 -4.50 8.97 -0.27
N SER A 259 -4.66 9.68 0.85
CA SER A 259 -3.67 10.66 1.31
C SER A 259 -3.41 10.63 2.82
N SER A 260 -4.26 9.95 3.57
CA SER A 260 -4.23 9.90 5.02
C SER A 260 -4.88 8.62 5.54
N PHE A 261 -4.70 8.36 6.83
CA PHE A 261 -5.48 7.35 7.53
C PHE A 261 -6.09 7.95 8.79
N ALA A 262 -7.19 7.37 9.25
CA ALA A 262 -7.86 7.73 10.47
C ALA A 262 -7.84 6.55 11.44
N LEU A 263 -7.50 6.82 12.69
CA LEU A 263 -7.74 5.90 13.80
C LEU A 263 -8.96 6.37 14.57
N ALA A 264 -9.86 5.45 14.91
CA ALA A 264 -11.05 5.79 15.66
C ALA A 264 -11.43 4.68 16.63
N ARG A 265 -12.14 5.07 17.69
CA ARG A 265 -12.79 4.11 18.57
C ARG A 265 -14.12 3.66 17.94
N PRO A 266 -14.43 2.35 17.91
CA PRO A 266 -15.74 1.88 17.49
C PRO A 266 -16.80 2.19 18.56
N GLU A 267 -17.88 2.86 18.17
CA GLU A 267 -19.10 3.02 18.96
C GLU A 267 -20.26 2.36 18.23
N GLY A 268 -20.90 1.36 18.82
CA GLY A 268 -22.04 0.73 18.17
C GLY A 268 -23.29 1.59 18.23
N ARG A 269 -24.05 1.58 17.14
CA ARG A 269 -25.34 2.25 16.96
C ARG A 269 -26.30 1.33 16.24
N TRP A 270 -27.58 1.69 16.32
CA TRP A 270 -28.63 1.08 15.52
C TRP A 270 -29.03 2.04 14.41
N GLU A 271 -28.88 1.62 13.16
CA GLU A 271 -29.39 2.35 11.99
C GLU A 271 -30.23 1.41 11.14
N ASP A 272 -31.44 1.85 10.79
CA ASP A 272 -32.40 1.07 10.01
C ASP A 272 -32.56 -0.39 10.50
N HIS A 273 -32.63 -0.56 11.83
CA HIS A 273 -32.74 -1.85 12.51
C HIS A 273 -31.54 -2.79 12.33
N ARG A 274 -30.37 -2.24 11.98
CA ARG A 274 -29.13 -2.99 11.86
C ARG A 274 -28.09 -2.44 12.82
N PRO A 275 -27.32 -3.31 13.50
CA PRO A 275 -26.20 -2.87 14.30
C PRO A 275 -25.09 -2.40 13.38
N VAL A 276 -24.54 -1.22 13.65
CA VAL A 276 -23.48 -0.61 12.87
C VAL A 276 -22.45 0.04 13.80
N LEU A 277 -21.20 0.12 13.35
CA LEU A 277 -20.11 0.75 14.07
C LEU A 277 -19.93 2.19 13.57
N HIS A 278 -20.10 3.15 14.48
CA HIS A 278 -19.82 4.54 14.22
C HIS A 278 -18.39 4.88 14.70
N PRO A 279 -17.53 5.49 13.87
CA PRO A 279 -16.21 5.93 14.28
C PRO A 279 -16.30 7.19 15.15
N VAL A 280 -15.88 7.07 16.42
CA VAL A 280 -15.81 8.19 17.38
C VAL A 280 -14.38 8.44 17.83
N ASP A 281 -14.13 9.62 18.42
CA ASP A 281 -12.79 10.02 18.87
C ASP A 281 -11.75 9.91 17.74
N GLN A 282 -12.12 10.37 16.54
CA GLN A 282 -11.32 10.16 15.34
C GLN A 282 -10.02 10.99 15.37
N HIS A 283 -8.92 10.34 15.01
CA HIS A 283 -7.62 10.94 14.80
C HIS A 283 -7.19 10.72 13.36
N VAL A 284 -7.25 11.77 12.54
CA VAL A 284 -6.73 11.77 11.17
C VAL A 284 -5.23 12.05 11.21
N LEU A 285 -4.45 11.16 10.61
CA LEU A 285 -2.99 11.14 10.61
C LEU A 285 -2.47 11.11 9.17
N ASP A 286 -1.35 11.78 8.93
CA ASP A 286 -0.67 11.72 7.65
C ASP A 286 0.12 10.41 7.56
N LEU A 287 0.30 9.89 6.35
CA LEU A 287 1.08 8.67 6.10
C LEU A 287 2.52 8.80 6.59
N THR A 288 3.07 10.01 6.52
CA THR A 288 4.40 10.33 7.03
C THR A 288 4.48 10.22 8.56
N ASP A 289 3.37 10.29 9.29
CA ASP A 289 3.36 10.11 10.74
C ASP A 289 3.68 8.68 11.14
N LEU A 290 3.21 7.70 10.36
CA LEU A 290 3.53 6.28 10.57
C LEU A 290 5.03 6.00 10.39
N LEU A 291 5.67 6.71 9.45
CA LEU A 291 7.10 6.55 9.14
C LEU A 291 8.01 7.31 10.11
N VAL A 292 7.65 8.56 10.44
CA VAL A 292 8.53 9.48 11.19
C VAL A 292 8.27 9.38 12.69
N ARG A 293 7.03 9.09 13.10
CA ARG A 293 6.59 9.09 14.50
C ARG A 293 5.75 7.85 14.86
N PRO A 294 6.22 6.62 14.56
CA PRO A 294 5.45 5.40 14.80
C PRO A 294 5.03 5.25 16.27
N ALA A 295 5.88 5.67 17.21
CA ALA A 295 5.56 5.62 18.64
C ALA A 295 4.39 6.53 19.05
N GLU A 296 4.22 7.69 18.41
CA GLU A 296 3.08 8.58 18.67
C GLU A 296 1.79 7.98 18.09
N VAL A 297 1.87 7.39 16.90
CA VAL A 297 0.73 6.68 16.28
C VAL A 297 0.30 5.50 17.14
N ALA A 298 1.24 4.67 17.60
CA ALA A 298 0.97 3.57 18.51
C ALA A 298 0.35 4.04 19.84
N ALA A 299 0.79 5.18 20.38
CA ALA A 299 0.22 5.74 21.60
C ALA A 299 -1.25 6.18 21.41
N VAL A 300 -1.58 6.79 20.27
CA VAL A 300 -2.98 7.12 19.91
C VAL A 300 -3.82 5.85 19.83
N ALA A 301 -3.33 4.83 19.10
CA ALA A 301 -4.03 3.55 18.98
C ALA A 301 -4.25 2.88 20.35
N ALA A 302 -3.22 2.87 21.20
CA ALA A 302 -3.30 2.30 22.55
C ALA A 302 -4.32 3.03 23.44
N ALA A 303 -4.43 4.36 23.32
CA ALA A 303 -5.42 5.14 24.06
C ALA A 303 -6.86 4.80 23.61
N LEU A 304 -7.10 4.71 22.30
CA LEU A 304 -8.40 4.33 21.74
C LEU A 304 -8.79 2.91 22.15
N VAL A 305 -7.87 1.95 22.02
CA VAL A 305 -8.07 0.55 22.45
C VAL A 305 -8.32 0.47 23.95
N GLY A 306 -7.59 1.23 24.76
CA GLY A 306 -7.79 1.30 26.21
C GLY A 306 -9.19 1.76 26.58
N ALA A 307 -9.70 2.81 25.90
CA ALA A 307 -11.06 3.29 26.06
C ALA A 307 -12.10 2.24 25.63
N SER A 308 -11.90 1.57 24.48
CA SER A 308 -12.78 0.49 24.02
C SER A 308 -12.86 -0.66 25.02
N ARG A 309 -11.71 -1.12 25.53
CA ARG A 309 -11.63 -2.21 26.52
C ARG A 309 -12.30 -1.85 27.84
N ALA A 310 -12.22 -0.59 28.28
CA ALA A 310 -12.92 -0.12 29.47
C ALA A 310 -14.45 -0.17 29.31
N ALA A 311 -14.95 -0.13 28.08
CA ALA A 311 -16.37 -0.25 27.75
C ALA A 311 -16.80 -1.72 27.50
N VAL A 312 -15.91 -2.71 27.57
CA VAL A 312 -16.29 -4.12 27.44
C VAL A 312 -16.98 -4.60 28.72
N ARG A 313 -18.00 -5.44 28.54
CA ARG A 313 -18.77 -6.08 29.60
C ARG A 313 -18.75 -7.60 29.39
N TRP A 314 -19.09 -8.34 30.44
CA TRP A 314 -19.19 -9.79 30.40
C TRP A 314 -20.65 -10.21 30.41
N CYS A 315 -21.08 -11.01 29.44
CA CYS A 315 -22.43 -11.55 29.44
C CYS A 315 -22.56 -12.69 30.46
N ALA A 316 -23.56 -12.62 31.33
CA ALA A 316 -23.83 -13.62 32.35
C ALA A 316 -24.23 -14.99 31.75
N LEU A 317 -24.90 -14.98 30.59
CA LEU A 317 -25.42 -16.17 29.92
C LEU A 317 -24.36 -16.87 29.04
N CYS A 318 -23.88 -16.22 27.97
CA CYS A 318 -22.90 -16.85 27.08
C CYS A 318 -21.46 -16.80 27.60
N ARG A 319 -21.19 -16.09 28.70
CA ARG A 319 -19.86 -15.98 29.32
C ARG A 319 -18.80 -15.51 28.32
N ARG A 320 -19.17 -14.57 27.44
CA ARG A 320 -18.26 -13.91 26.48
C ARG A 320 -18.15 -12.42 26.77
N GLN A 321 -17.01 -11.84 26.40
CA GLN A 321 -16.84 -10.39 26.37
C GLN A 321 -17.67 -9.80 25.24
N ARG A 322 -18.40 -8.72 25.54
CA ARG A 322 -19.24 -7.98 24.60
C ARG A 322 -19.00 -6.49 24.78
N SER A 323 -19.15 -5.72 23.72
CA SER A 323 -19.17 -4.27 23.83
C SER A 323 -20.36 -3.82 24.68
N ALA A 324 -20.22 -2.76 25.47
CA ALA A 324 -21.31 -2.27 26.34
C ALA A 324 -22.61 -1.95 25.58
N TRP A 325 -22.52 -1.56 24.32
CA TRP A 325 -23.71 -1.26 23.51
C TRP A 325 -24.48 -2.50 23.07
N HIS A 326 -23.85 -3.68 23.12
CA HIS A 326 -24.48 -4.98 22.83
C HIS A 326 -25.10 -5.63 24.08
N MET A 327 -25.21 -4.87 25.18
CA MET A 327 -25.62 -5.36 26.49
C MET A 327 -26.87 -4.64 26.97
N ASP A 328 -27.81 -5.40 27.51
CA ASP A 328 -28.94 -4.92 28.30
C ASP A 328 -28.81 -5.50 29.73
N GLY A 329 -28.34 -4.66 30.66
CA GLY A 329 -27.92 -5.11 31.98
C GLY A 329 -26.70 -6.04 31.93
N ASP A 330 -26.85 -7.26 32.45
CA ASP A 330 -25.80 -8.28 32.51
C ASP A 330 -25.87 -9.30 31.36
N GLU A 331 -26.79 -9.11 30.41
CA GLU A 331 -27.03 -10.04 29.30
C GLU A 331 -26.83 -9.34 27.95
N CYS A 332 -26.27 -10.05 26.97
CA CYS A 332 -26.07 -9.49 25.64
C CYS A 332 -27.34 -9.62 24.78
N HIS A 333 -27.50 -8.74 23.79
CA HIS A 333 -28.65 -8.73 22.88
C HIS A 333 -28.88 -10.09 22.22
N ASP A 334 -27.82 -10.80 21.79
CA ASP A 334 -27.95 -12.16 21.21
C ASP A 334 -28.63 -13.14 22.18
N CYS A 335 -28.17 -13.20 23.43
CA CYS A 335 -28.72 -14.11 24.45
C CYS A 335 -30.12 -13.69 24.90
N MET A 336 -30.38 -12.38 24.96
CA MET A 336 -31.73 -11.84 25.23
C MET A 336 -32.70 -12.23 24.12
N SER A 337 -32.27 -12.17 22.86
CA SER A 337 -33.06 -12.63 21.71
C SER A 337 -33.32 -14.13 21.78
N GLU A 338 -32.27 -14.92 21.98
CA GLU A 338 -32.35 -16.39 21.98
C GLU A 338 -33.16 -16.95 23.17
N HIS A 339 -32.89 -16.48 24.39
CA HIS A 339 -33.45 -17.07 25.61
C HIS A 339 -34.70 -16.37 26.13
N ARG A 340 -34.93 -15.11 25.75
CA ARG A 340 -36.09 -14.32 26.23
C ARG A 340 -37.02 -13.85 25.11
N GLY A 341 -36.69 -14.09 23.84
CA GLY A 341 -37.50 -13.68 22.70
C GLY A 341 -37.61 -12.16 22.54
N THR A 342 -36.62 -11.40 23.03
CA THR A 342 -36.57 -9.94 22.83
C THR A 342 -36.04 -9.64 21.43
N VAL A 343 -36.63 -8.67 20.73
CA VAL A 343 -36.15 -8.24 19.40
C VAL A 343 -35.56 -6.85 19.54
N PHE A 344 -34.32 -6.66 19.08
CA PHE A 344 -33.57 -5.39 19.15
C PHE A 344 -33.53 -4.70 17.79
#